data_AF-A0A5J4X3S3-F1
#
_entry.id   AF-A0A5J4X3S3-F1
#
_cell.length_a   1.000
_cell.length_b   1.000
_cell.length_c   1.000
_cell.angle_alpha   90.00
_cell.angle_beta   90.00
_cell.angle_gamma   90.00
#
_symmetry.space_group_name_H-M   'P 1'
#
loop_
_entity.id
_entity.type
_entity.pdbx_description
1 polymer ?
#
loop_
_entity_poly.entity_id
_entity_poly.type
_entity_poly.pdbx_seq_one_letter_code
_entity_poly.pdbx_strand_id
1 'polypeptide(L)'
;MEEKAAAIDEEEEFQKMFRLFDVRRVGYATYSDVETVFKEHAPTVKADVIERMFTEVDRDGDGNISFLDFYRIMKLAHPSALQKS
;
A
#
# COMPACT_ATOMS: atom_id res chain seq x y z
N MET A 1 -11.98 4.90 25.42
CA MET A 1 -10.54 4.63 25.19
C MET A 1 -10.31 3.75 23.94
N GLU A 2 -11.30 3.56 23.06
CA GLU A 2 -11.24 2.58 21.96
C GLU A 2 -10.59 3.08 20.66
N GLU A 3 -10.57 4.39 20.38
CA GLU A 3 -9.99 4.92 19.13
C GLU A 3 -8.48 4.63 18.98
N LYS A 4 -7.76 4.52 20.10
CA LYS A 4 -6.32 4.30 20.07
C LYS A 4 -5.96 2.83 19.78
N ALA A 5 -6.82 1.88 20.13
CA ALA A 5 -6.55 0.45 19.90
C ALA A 5 -6.84 0.06 18.44
N ALA A 6 -7.95 0.53 17.87
CA ALA A 6 -8.32 0.24 16.48
C ALA A 6 -7.33 0.84 15.45
N ALA A 7 -6.81 2.04 15.72
CA ALA A 7 -5.82 2.67 14.85
C ALA A 7 -4.45 1.96 14.90
N ILE A 8 -4.09 1.35 16.04
CA ILE A 8 -2.85 0.57 16.19
C ILE A 8 -2.98 -0.75 15.41
N ASP A 9 -4.13 -1.42 15.47
CA ASP A 9 -4.38 -2.64 14.68
C ASP A 9 -4.33 -2.37 13.16
N GLU A 10 -4.91 -1.26 12.70
CA GLU A 10 -4.83 -0.86 11.27
C GLU A 10 -3.37 -0.62 10.83
N GLU A 11 -2.59 0.10 11.63
CA GLU A 11 -1.18 0.37 11.29
C GLU A 11 -0.35 -0.91 11.25
N GLU A 12 -0.56 -1.84 12.18
CA GLU A 12 0.13 -3.13 12.19
C GLU A 12 -0.24 -4.01 10.99
N GLU A 13 -1.52 -4.07 10.61
CA GLU A 13 -1.97 -4.79 9.43
C GLU A 13 -1.41 -4.18 8.15
N PHE A 14 -1.40 -2.85 8.02
CA PHE A 14 -0.80 -2.19 6.87
C PHE A 14 0.72 -2.36 6.82
N GLN A 15 1.40 -2.42 7.96
CA GLN A 15 2.83 -2.77 8.00
C GLN A 15 3.07 -4.23 7.58
N LYS A 16 2.21 -5.18 7.97
CA LYS A 16 2.31 -6.58 7.51
C LYS A 16 2.13 -6.65 6.00
N MET A 17 1.14 -5.94 5.47
CA MET A 17 0.89 -5.85 4.03
C MET A 17 2.08 -5.21 3.30
N PHE A 18 2.59 -4.10 3.81
CA PHE A 18 3.75 -3.40 3.23
C PHE A 18 4.99 -4.30 3.19
N ARG A 19 5.23 -5.13 4.22
CA ARG A 19 6.31 -6.11 4.22
C ARG A 19 6.16 -7.22 3.16
N LEU A 20 4.95 -7.46 2.65
CA LEU A 20 4.76 -8.36 1.50
C LEU A 20 5.24 -7.70 0.20
N PHE A 21 5.12 -6.38 0.09
CA PHE A 21 5.59 -5.61 -1.07
C PHE A 21 7.08 -5.26 -0.99
N ASP A 22 7.60 -4.91 0.19
CA ASP A 22 9.01 -4.62 0.41
C ASP A 22 9.84 -5.90 0.59
N VAL A 23 9.94 -6.68 -0.50
CA VAL A 23 10.69 -7.96 -0.55
C VAL A 23 12.15 -7.77 -0.12
N ARG A 24 12.73 -6.60 -0.38
CA ARG A 24 14.13 -6.27 -0.11
C ARG A 24 14.36 -5.67 1.29
N ARG A 25 13.30 -5.38 2.05
CA ARG A 25 13.34 -4.75 3.38
C ARG A 25 14.14 -3.46 3.40
N VAL A 26 14.03 -2.67 2.34
CA VAL A 26 14.74 -1.39 2.20
C VAL A 26 13.92 -0.21 2.73
N GLY A 27 12.65 -0.45 3.10
CA GLY A 27 11.73 0.55 3.65
C GLY A 27 10.87 1.24 2.60
N TYR A 28 10.97 0.81 1.33
CA TYR A 28 10.20 1.32 0.20
C TYR A 28 9.99 0.23 -0.84
N ALA A 29 8.87 0.27 -1.54
CA ALA A 29 8.58 -0.64 -2.65
C ALA A 29 8.80 0.10 -3.97
N THR A 30 9.70 -0.41 -4.82
CA THR A 30 9.88 0.12 -6.17
C THR A 30 8.79 -0.40 -7.09
N TYR A 31 8.64 0.23 -8.26
CA TYR A 31 7.75 -0.27 -9.31
C TYR A 31 7.97 -1.75 -9.62
N SER A 32 9.22 -2.21 -9.66
CA SER A 32 9.54 -3.62 -9.93
C SER A 32 9.05 -4.57 -8.82
N ASP A 33 9.06 -4.13 -7.55
CA ASP A 33 8.57 -4.96 -6.45
C ASP A 33 7.05 -5.07 -6.51
N VAL A 34 6.36 -3.95 -6.75
CA VAL A 34 4.90 -3.91 -6.92
C VAL A 34 4.47 -4.75 -8.13
N GLU A 35 5.14 -4.59 -9.27
CA GLU A 35 4.85 -5.36 -10.48
C GLU A 35 5.01 -6.88 -10.24
N THR A 36 6.05 -7.28 -9.51
CA THR A 36 6.28 -8.69 -9.17
C THR A 36 5.14 -9.25 -8.32
N VAL A 37 4.76 -8.54 -7.25
CA VAL A 37 3.67 -8.98 -6.37
C VAL A 37 2.35 -9.07 -7.12
N PHE A 38 2.02 -8.09 -7.97
CA PHE A 38 0.82 -8.11 -8.79
C PHE A 38 0.84 -9.24 -9.83
N LYS A 39 1.99 -9.54 -10.44
CA LYS A 39 2.11 -10.69 -11.36
C LYS A 39 1.91 -12.02 -10.63
N GLU A 40 2.38 -12.14 -9.40
CA GLU A 40 2.25 -13.37 -8.60
C GLU A 40 0.84 -13.58 -8.03
N HIS A 41 0.20 -12.51 -7.54
CA HIS A 41 -1.08 -12.60 -6.81
C HIS A 41 -2.29 -12.17 -7.62
N ALA A 42 -2.10 -11.38 -8.68
CA ALA A 42 -3.17 -10.83 -9.53
C ALA A 42 -2.74 -10.78 -11.02
N PRO A 43 -2.38 -11.92 -11.64
CA PRO A 43 -1.80 -11.99 -13.00
C PRO A 43 -2.70 -11.46 -14.12
N THR A 44 -3.99 -11.20 -13.83
CA THR A 44 -4.96 -10.61 -14.76
C THR A 44 -4.85 -9.09 -14.85
N VAL A 45 -4.16 -8.44 -13.92
CA VAL A 45 -3.93 -6.99 -13.93
C VAL A 45 -2.84 -6.67 -14.94
N LYS A 46 -3.12 -5.72 -15.85
CA LYS A 46 -2.17 -5.27 -16.87
C LYS A 46 -1.12 -4.33 -16.29
N ALA A 47 0.09 -4.37 -16.85
CA ALA A 47 1.18 -3.46 -16.48
C ALA A 47 0.76 -1.99 -16.53
N ASP A 48 0.04 -1.55 -17.57
CA ASP A 48 -0.44 -0.17 -17.70
C ASP A 48 -1.35 0.28 -16.53
N VAL A 49 -2.07 -0.67 -15.92
CA VAL A 49 -2.92 -0.39 -14.76
C VAL A 49 -2.06 -0.30 -13.50
N ILE A 50 -1.07 -1.17 -13.36
CA ILE A 50 -0.10 -1.14 -12.25
C ILE A 50 0.69 0.17 -12.29
N GLU A 51 1.15 0.60 -13.47
CA GLU A 51 1.85 1.86 -13.66
C GLU A 51 1.01 3.05 -13.25
N ARG A 52 -0.26 3.12 -13.69
CA ARG A 52 -1.18 4.19 -13.27
C ARG A 52 -1.41 4.20 -11.77
N MET A 53 -1.65 3.03 -11.17
CA MET A 53 -1.82 2.92 -9.71
C MET A 53 -0.53 3.35 -8.98
N PHE A 54 0.64 2.96 -9.49
CA PHE A 54 1.92 3.32 -8.93
C PHE A 54 2.12 4.83 -8.95
N THR A 55 1.91 5.49 -10.10
CA THR A 55 2.04 6.95 -10.23
C THR A 55 0.99 7.71 -9.40
N GLU A 56 -0.19 7.13 -9.16
CA GLU A 56 -1.18 7.73 -8.26
C GLU A 56 -0.77 7.64 -6.77
N VAL A 57 0.00 6.61 -6.41
CA VAL A 57 0.49 6.37 -5.04
C VAL A 57 1.79 7.15 -4.78
N ASP A 58 2.73 7.14 -5.73
CA ASP A 58 4.03 7.83 -5.70
C ASP A 58 3.85 9.35 -5.86
N ARG A 59 3.62 10.02 -4.72
CA ARG A 59 3.26 11.45 -4.66
C ARG A 59 4.45 12.39 -4.70
N ASP A 60 5.57 11.97 -4.14
CA ASP A 60 6.83 12.69 -4.21
C ASP A 60 7.57 12.43 -5.52
N GLY A 61 7.16 11.43 -6.29
CA GLY A 61 7.65 11.16 -7.64
C GLY A 61 9.10 10.66 -7.61
N ASP A 62 9.50 10.03 -6.51
CA ASP A 62 10.87 9.52 -6.32
C ASP A 62 11.07 8.13 -6.95
N GLY A 63 9.99 7.57 -7.53
CA GLY A 63 9.98 6.25 -8.15
C GLY A 63 9.83 5.11 -7.13
N ASN A 64 9.50 5.42 -5.88
CA ASN A 64 9.37 4.49 -4.78
C ASN A 64 8.07 4.75 -4.00
N ILE A 65 7.44 3.69 -3.52
CA ILE A 65 6.32 3.79 -2.59
C ILE A 65 6.87 3.63 -1.19
N SER A 66 6.92 4.74 -0.44
CA SER A 66 7.25 4.70 0.97
C SER A 66 6.09 4.10 1.77
N PHE A 67 6.37 3.69 3.02
CA PHE A 67 5.30 3.28 3.93
C PHE A 67 4.22 4.36 4.09
N LEU A 68 4.59 5.64 4.05
CA LEU A 68 3.66 6.75 4.21
C LEU A 68 2.69 6.86 3.03
N ASP A 69 3.17 6.64 1.81
CA ASP A 69 2.35 6.67 0.60
C ASP A 69 1.40 5.49 0.55
N PHE A 70 1.90 4.30 0.90
CA PHE A 70 1.09 3.10 1.04
C PHE A 70 0.00 3.26 2.12
N TYR A 71 0.38 3.75 3.31
CA TYR A 71 -0.54 3.96 4.44
C TYR A 71 -1.66 4.93 4.07
N ARG A 72 -1.34 6.03 3.38
CA ARG A 72 -2.33 7.00 2.90
C ARG A 72 -3.32 6.38 1.92
N ILE A 73 -2.83 5.64 0.93
CA ILE A 73 -3.71 5.01 -0.05
C ILE A 73 -4.56 3.92 0.59
N MET A 74 -4.00 3.11 1.49
CA MET A 74 -4.79 2.11 2.22
C MET A 74 -5.87 2.76 3.10
N LYS A 75 -5.58 3.88 3.78
CA LYS A 75 -6.58 4.68 4.50
C LYS A 75 -7.69 5.22 3.60
N LEU A 76 -7.40 5.54 2.35
CA LEU A 76 -8.38 6.06 1.38
C LEU A 76 -9.16 4.94 0.68
N ALA A 77 -8.50 3.82 0.35
CA ALA A 77 -9.06 2.68 -0.38
C ALA A 77 -9.81 1.69 0.52
N HIS A 78 -9.46 1.62 1.81
CA HIS A 78 -10.24 0.96 2.86
C HIS A 78 -10.94 2.02 3.72
N PRO A 79 -12.06 2.63 3.24
CA PRO A 79 -12.86 3.56 4.03
C PRO A 79 -13.66 2.88 5.17
N SER A 80 -13.16 1.77 5.73
CA SER A 80 -13.73 1.10 6.90
C SER A 80 -13.85 2.05 8.11
N ALA A 81 -13.09 3.15 8.14
CA ALA A 81 -13.18 4.20 9.15
C ALA A 81 -14.39 5.16 9.00
N LEU A 82 -15.28 4.96 8.01
CA LEU A 82 -16.51 5.76 7.84
C LEU A 82 -17.81 4.99 8.05
N GLN A 83 -17.81 3.81 8.68
CA GLN A 83 -19.02 3.31 9.33
C GLN A 83 -19.25 4.04 10.66
N LYS A 84 -19.64 5.32 10.57
CA LYS A 84 -20.45 5.95 11.62
C LYS A 84 -21.89 5.96 11.13
N SER A 85 -22.71 5.06 11.67
CA SER A 85 -24.15 5.29 11.81
C SER A 85 -24.57 4.95 13.23
#